data_AF-A0A7Y7DIW5-F1
#
_entry.id   AF-A0A7Y7DIW5-F1
#
_cell.length_a   1.000
_cell.length_b   1.000
_cell.length_c   1.000
_cell.angle_alpha   90.00
_cell.angle_beta   90.00
_cell.angle_gamma   90.00
#
_symmetry.space_group_name_H-M   'P 1'
#
loop_
_entity.id
_entity.type
_entity.pdbx_description
1 polymer ?
#
loop_
_entity_poly.entity_id
_entity_poly.type
_entity_poly.pdbx_seq_one_letter_code
_entity_poly.pdbx_strand_id
1 'polypeptide(L)'
;MGLFDFFKRKNQSENGSNLSDQASNEIPKDIFVEEAEPSESSNGLNGKPDLKGIELIYDFLQADYESRGYNDSLINPDDSYKTENIKLIRYDLDILIQKVTTYYEDLIREIDFHMESRGRAGLIDLVEELKTKKEMVLEHMEKVTALKKEAENNNGITQRIVLSYQRGFMRGLSALTQSKVLNKEL
;
A
#
# COMPACT_ATOMS: atom_id res chain seq x y z
N MET A 1 17.53 -12.90 -45.99
CA MET A 1 16.71 -13.82 -46.79
C MET A 1 17.64 -14.77 -47.52
N GLY A 2 17.73 -16.00 -47.00
CA GLY A 2 18.04 -17.21 -47.75
C GLY A 2 19.47 -17.77 -47.68
N LEU A 3 19.68 -19.09 -47.73
CA LEU A 3 18.82 -20.27 -47.63
C LEU A 3 19.78 -21.46 -47.43
N PHE A 4 19.65 -22.14 -46.28
CA PHE A 4 19.83 -23.56 -45.96
C PHE A 4 20.95 -24.45 -46.55
N ASP A 5 21.53 -25.19 -45.60
CA ASP A 5 21.90 -26.61 -45.60
C ASP A 5 23.04 -27.09 -46.51
N PHE A 6 23.98 -27.84 -45.91
CA PHE A 6 24.00 -29.29 -46.07
C PHE A 6 25.12 -29.92 -45.23
N PHE A 7 24.70 -30.63 -44.18
CA PHE A 7 25.26 -31.88 -43.67
C PHE A 7 26.52 -32.45 -44.37
N LYS A 8 27.61 -32.61 -43.61
CA LYS A 8 28.45 -33.82 -43.73
C LYS A 8 28.98 -34.29 -42.38
N ARG A 9 28.23 -35.23 -41.81
CA ARG A 9 28.62 -36.16 -40.75
C ARG A 9 29.75 -37.06 -41.25
N LYS A 10 30.82 -37.24 -40.45
CA LYS A 10 31.47 -38.53 -40.11
C LYS A 10 32.86 -38.25 -39.50
N ASN A 11 33.02 -38.53 -38.21
CA ASN A 11 34.01 -39.51 -37.75
C ASN A 11 33.71 -39.89 -36.29
N GLN A 12 33.25 -41.13 -36.15
CA GLN A 12 33.35 -41.93 -34.96
C GLN A 12 34.84 -42.28 -34.79
N SER A 13 35.42 -42.06 -33.61
CA SER A 13 36.42 -42.99 -33.08
C SER A 13 36.41 -42.93 -31.56
N GLU A 14 36.44 -44.13 -31.01
CA GLU A 14 36.25 -44.49 -29.61
C GLU A 14 37.45 -44.13 -28.73
N ASN A 15 37.12 -43.91 -27.45
CA ASN A 15 37.86 -44.20 -26.23
C ASN A 15 39.37 -44.44 -26.32
N GLY A 16 40.12 -43.49 -25.77
CA GLY A 16 41.47 -43.67 -25.25
C GLY A 16 41.68 -42.68 -24.10
N SER A 17 41.70 -43.21 -22.88
CA SER A 17 41.99 -42.53 -21.61
C SER A 17 43.20 -41.60 -21.68
N ASN A 18 43.11 -40.40 -21.09
CA ASN A 18 44.14 -39.85 -20.21
C ASN A 18 43.65 -38.62 -19.44
N LEU A 19 43.94 -38.62 -18.14
CA LEU A 19 43.76 -37.53 -17.20
C LEU A 19 44.56 -36.29 -17.60
N SER A 20 43.92 -35.14 -17.66
CA SER A 20 44.43 -33.87 -17.10
C SER A 20 43.41 -32.73 -17.27
N ASP A 21 43.52 -31.78 -16.35
CA ASP A 21 42.89 -30.46 -16.30
C ASP A 21 41.47 -30.39 -15.72
N GLN A 22 41.47 -30.10 -14.40
CA GLN A 22 40.35 -29.49 -13.70
C GLN A 22 39.97 -28.19 -14.42
N ALA A 23 39.02 -28.30 -15.35
CA ALA A 23 38.23 -27.19 -15.82
C ALA A 23 37.51 -26.61 -14.60
N SER A 24 37.81 -25.35 -14.28
CA SER A 24 36.93 -24.52 -13.47
C SER A 24 35.53 -24.63 -14.07
N ASN A 25 34.60 -25.25 -13.33
CA ASN A 25 33.19 -25.14 -13.63
C ASN A 25 32.82 -23.65 -13.48
N GLU A 26 32.93 -22.90 -14.57
CA GLU A 26 32.41 -21.55 -14.65
C GLU A 26 30.89 -21.68 -14.51
N ILE A 27 30.40 -21.35 -13.31
CA ILE A 27 28.98 -21.27 -13.03
C ILE A 27 28.44 -20.18 -13.98
N PRO A 28 27.46 -20.48 -14.86
CA PRO A 28 26.91 -19.50 -15.77
C PRO A 28 26.42 -18.28 -15.00
N LYS A 29 26.81 -17.08 -15.43
CA LYS A 29 26.41 -15.81 -14.78
C LYS A 29 24.89 -15.66 -14.69
N ASP A 30 24.15 -16.31 -15.57
CA ASP A 30 22.69 -16.32 -15.63
C ASP A 30 22.04 -16.98 -14.41
N ILE A 31 22.80 -17.76 -13.59
CA ILE A 31 22.32 -18.28 -12.30
C ILE A 31 22.34 -17.18 -11.21
N PHE A 32 23.13 -16.13 -11.39
CA PHE A 32 23.29 -15.05 -10.41
C PHE A 32 22.48 -13.79 -10.72
N VAL A 33 21.81 -13.73 -11.88
CA VAL A 33 20.95 -12.60 -12.22
C VAL A 33 19.53 -12.94 -11.82
N GLU A 34 19.14 -12.49 -10.63
CA GLU A 34 17.74 -12.45 -10.23
C GLU A 34 17.09 -11.25 -10.95
N GLU A 35 16.53 -11.46 -12.15
CA GLU A 35 15.74 -10.46 -12.89
C GLU A 35 14.31 -10.28 -12.31
N ALA A 36 14.14 -10.51 -11.02
CA ALA A 36 12.90 -10.17 -10.34
C ALA A 36 13.02 -8.71 -9.87
N GLU A 37 12.16 -7.83 -10.40
CA GLU A 37 11.91 -6.56 -9.71
C GLU A 37 11.51 -6.88 -8.27
N PRO A 38 11.97 -6.10 -7.27
CA PRO A 38 11.61 -6.34 -5.89
C PRO A 38 10.09 -6.35 -5.80
N SER A 39 9.51 -7.53 -5.60
CA SER A 39 8.10 -7.63 -5.26
C SER A 39 7.99 -7.06 -3.86
N GLU A 40 7.70 -5.76 -3.76
CA GLU A 40 7.19 -5.20 -2.53
C GLU A 40 5.91 -5.95 -2.22
N SER A 41 6.02 -6.93 -1.34
CA SER A 41 4.91 -7.66 -0.76
C SER A 41 4.14 -6.69 0.14
N SER A 42 3.43 -5.75 -0.46
CA SER A 42 2.31 -5.07 0.16
C SER A 42 1.11 -6.00 0.00
N ASN A 43 0.99 -6.93 0.95
CA ASN A 43 -0.25 -7.67 1.13
C ASN A 43 -1.36 -6.66 1.43
N GLY A 44 -2.15 -6.35 0.40
CA GLY A 44 -3.55 -5.95 0.54
C GLY A 44 -3.88 -4.48 0.33
N LEU A 45 -3.67 -3.92 -0.86
CA LEU A 45 -4.53 -2.87 -1.42
C LEU A 45 -4.57 -3.03 -2.96
N ASN A 46 -5.64 -3.65 -3.46
CA ASN A 46 -5.82 -3.93 -4.89
C ASN A 46 -5.78 -2.65 -5.75
N GLY A 47 -4.79 -2.56 -6.65
CA GLY A 47 -4.93 -1.91 -7.96
C GLY A 47 -4.90 -0.37 -8.03
N LYS A 48 -4.56 0.36 -6.97
CA LYS A 48 -4.32 1.81 -7.04
C LYS A 48 -2.82 2.11 -7.21
N PRO A 49 -2.44 3.13 -8.02
CA PRO A 49 -1.05 3.55 -8.14
C PRO A 49 -0.48 3.89 -6.77
N ASP A 50 0.80 3.61 -6.55
CA ASP A 50 1.61 3.83 -5.34
C ASP A 50 1.17 5.06 -4.50
N LEU A 51 0.14 4.88 -3.66
CA LEU A 51 -0.48 5.96 -2.87
C LEU A 51 0.48 6.37 -1.76
N LYS A 52 0.77 7.67 -1.63
CA LYS A 52 1.69 8.20 -0.63
C LYS A 52 1.10 9.38 0.14
N GLY A 53 1.57 9.57 1.37
CA GLY A 53 1.19 10.70 2.21
C GLY A 53 -0.32 10.79 2.45
N ILE A 54 -0.89 11.99 2.28
CA ILE A 54 -2.29 12.29 2.62
C ILE A 54 -3.32 11.48 1.80
N GLU A 55 -2.96 11.03 0.59
CA GLU A 55 -3.85 10.24 -0.27
C GLU A 55 -4.24 8.90 0.37
N LEU A 56 -3.34 8.32 1.17
CA LEU A 56 -3.62 7.10 1.94
C LEU A 56 -4.77 7.32 2.93
N ILE A 57 -4.80 8.48 3.59
CA ILE A 57 -5.89 8.80 4.53
C ILE A 57 -7.19 8.94 3.75
N TYR A 58 -7.21 9.64 2.63
CA TYR A 58 -8.43 9.77 1.83
C TYR A 58 -8.93 8.43 1.27
N ASP A 59 -8.02 7.56 0.83
CA ASP A 59 -8.37 6.22 0.39
C ASP A 59 -9.01 5.40 1.52
N PHE A 60 -8.37 5.42 2.70
CA PHE A 60 -8.90 4.77 3.89
C PHE A 60 -10.27 5.32 4.28
N LEU A 61 -10.46 6.64 4.24
CA LEU A 61 -11.76 7.25 4.49
C LEU A 61 -12.79 6.76 3.46
N GLN A 62 -12.42 6.69 2.17
CA GLN A 62 -13.28 6.34 1.03
C GLN A 62 -13.68 4.88 0.94
N ALA A 63 -13.00 3.98 1.65
CA ALA A 63 -13.29 2.55 1.66
C ALA A 63 -14.77 2.21 1.98
N ASP A 64 -15.20 1.02 1.53
CA ASP A 64 -16.58 0.55 1.70
C ASP A 64 -16.82 -0.08 3.08
N TYR A 65 -17.05 0.79 4.07
CA TYR A 65 -17.41 0.34 5.41
C TYR A 65 -18.87 -0.09 5.54
N GLU A 66 -19.74 0.27 4.60
CA GLU A 66 -21.15 -0.11 4.62
C GLU A 66 -21.30 -1.62 4.39
N SER A 67 -20.62 -2.16 3.38
CA SER A 67 -20.61 -3.61 3.15
C SER A 67 -19.97 -4.37 4.30
N ARG A 68 -18.89 -3.83 4.89
CA ARG A 68 -18.25 -4.43 6.08
C ARG A 68 -19.22 -4.51 7.25
N GLY A 69 -19.86 -3.39 7.60
CA GLY A 69 -20.85 -3.35 8.69
C GLY A 69 -22.03 -4.29 8.44
N TYR A 70 -22.50 -4.37 7.19
CA TYR A 70 -23.55 -5.32 6.80
C TYR A 70 -23.16 -6.76 7.10
N ASN A 71 -22.00 -7.21 6.61
CA ASN A 71 -21.51 -8.57 6.83
C ASN A 71 -21.28 -8.88 8.32
N ASP A 72 -20.69 -7.93 9.04
CA ASP A 72 -20.42 -8.07 10.48
C ASP A 72 -21.71 -8.31 11.27
N SER A 73 -22.80 -7.61 10.94
CA SER A 73 -24.10 -7.82 11.59
C SER A 73 -24.74 -9.19 11.31
N LEU A 74 -24.44 -9.80 10.15
CA LEU A 74 -24.91 -11.14 9.81
C LEU A 74 -24.20 -12.22 10.65
N ILE A 75 -22.94 -11.95 11.03
CA ILE A 75 -22.11 -12.84 11.85
C ILE A 75 -22.44 -12.65 13.33
N ASN A 76 -22.43 -11.41 13.82
CA ASN A 76 -22.75 -11.07 15.20
C ASN A 76 -23.61 -9.79 15.25
N PRO A 77 -24.91 -9.91 15.57
CA PRO A 77 -25.83 -8.79 15.62
C PRO A 77 -25.74 -7.94 16.90
N ASP A 78 -24.84 -8.26 17.83
CA ASP A 78 -24.76 -7.59 19.13
C ASP A 78 -24.24 -6.14 19.01
N ASP A 79 -24.83 -5.24 19.82
CA ASP A 79 -24.47 -3.83 19.84
C ASP A 79 -23.05 -3.57 20.37
N SER A 80 -22.58 -4.42 21.30
CA SER A 80 -21.21 -4.41 21.80
C SER A 80 -20.22 -4.68 20.67
N TYR A 81 -20.48 -5.70 19.85
CA TYR A 81 -19.64 -6.06 18.71
C TYR A 81 -19.53 -4.92 17.69
N LYS A 82 -20.67 -4.28 17.35
CA LYS A 82 -20.69 -3.08 16.52
C LYS A 82 -19.82 -1.96 17.11
N THR A 83 -19.96 -1.70 18.40
CA THR A 83 -19.26 -0.61 19.08
C THR A 83 -17.75 -0.86 19.15
N GLU A 84 -17.34 -2.10 19.38
CA GLU A 84 -15.93 -2.50 19.36
C GLU A 84 -15.31 -2.34 17.97
N ASN A 85 -15.99 -2.80 16.90
CA ASN A 85 -15.50 -2.62 15.54
C ASN A 85 -15.37 -1.14 15.14
N ILE A 86 -16.30 -0.29 15.56
CA ILE A 86 -16.17 1.17 15.37
C ILE A 86 -14.90 1.70 16.04
N LYS A 87 -14.59 1.25 17.26
CA LYS A 87 -13.36 1.65 17.96
C LYS A 87 -12.11 1.17 17.21
N LEU A 88 -12.09 -0.08 16.75
CA LEU A 88 -10.98 -0.62 15.97
C LEU A 88 -10.72 0.19 14.70
N ILE A 89 -11.78 0.49 13.94
CA ILE A 89 -11.66 1.30 12.72
C ILE A 89 -11.12 2.71 13.01
N ARG A 90 -11.48 3.30 14.15
CA ARG A 90 -10.93 4.59 14.59
C ARG A 90 -9.44 4.48 14.94
N TYR A 91 -9.03 3.44 15.66
CA TYR A 91 -7.62 3.22 15.95
C TYR A 91 -6.80 2.98 14.69
N ASP A 92 -7.34 2.28 13.70
CA ASP A 92 -6.70 2.09 12.41
C ASP A 92 -6.50 3.44 11.68
N LEU A 93 -7.50 4.33 11.73
CA LEU A 93 -7.38 5.70 11.21
C LEU A 93 -6.29 6.50 11.94
N ASP A 94 -6.26 6.44 13.27
CA ASP A 94 -5.27 7.16 14.08
C ASP A 94 -3.84 6.68 13.77
N ILE A 95 -3.64 5.37 13.65
CA ILE A 95 -2.36 4.76 13.24
C ILE A 95 -1.96 5.25 11.85
N LEU A 96 -2.91 5.29 10.91
CA LEU A 96 -2.64 5.76 9.55
C LEU A 96 -2.25 7.24 9.52
N ILE A 97 -2.95 8.09 10.27
CA ILE A 97 -2.63 9.51 10.40
C ILE A 97 -1.22 9.67 10.97
N GLN A 98 -0.86 8.92 12.02
CA GLN A 98 0.49 8.97 12.60
C GLN A 98 1.57 8.60 11.58
N LYS A 99 1.36 7.51 10.81
CA LYS A 99 2.30 7.10 9.75
C LYS A 99 2.51 8.20 8.71
N VAL A 100 1.42 8.84 8.28
CA VAL A 100 1.47 9.92 7.30
C VAL A 100 2.12 11.18 7.87
N THR A 101 1.89 11.50 9.14
CA THR A 101 2.59 12.59 9.83
C THR A 101 4.10 12.33 9.84
N THR A 102 4.54 11.14 10.27
CA THR A 102 5.97 10.77 10.28
C THR A 102 6.58 10.86 8.88
N TYR A 103 5.86 10.39 7.85
CA TYR A 103 6.31 10.50 6.46
C TYR A 103 6.59 11.94 6.03
N TYR A 104 5.71 12.90 6.35
CA TYR A 104 5.93 14.30 6.00
C TYR A 104 7.03 14.96 6.84
N GLU A 105 7.17 14.59 8.12
CA GLU A 105 8.27 15.06 8.95
C GLU A 105 9.64 14.62 8.40
N ASP A 106 9.76 13.35 7.99
CA ASP A 106 10.98 12.83 7.39
C ASP A 106 11.29 13.53 6.06
N LEU A 107 10.27 13.75 5.23
CA LEU A 107 10.41 14.47 3.97
C LEU A 107 10.89 15.92 4.17
N ILE A 108 10.40 16.61 5.21
CA ILE A 108 10.88 17.96 5.56
C ILE A 108 12.36 17.92 5.96
N ARG A 109 12.77 16.96 6.79
CA ARG A 109 14.18 16.82 7.21
C ARG A 109 15.10 16.58 6.02
N GLU A 110 14.67 15.74 5.07
CA GLU A 110 15.42 15.47 3.84
C GLU A 110 15.55 16.73 2.96
N ILE A 111 14.46 17.46 2.77
CA ILE A 111 14.46 18.73 2.01
C ILE A 111 15.41 19.73 2.66
N ASP A 112 15.37 19.87 3.99
CA ASP A 112 16.22 20.81 4.73
C ASP A 112 17.71 20.47 4.59
N PHE A 113 18.07 19.19 4.74
CA PHE A 113 19.44 18.72 4.49
C PHE A 113 19.90 19.05 3.06
N HIS A 114 19.02 18.83 2.08
CA HIS A 114 19.30 19.08 0.68
C HIS A 114 19.42 20.57 0.33
N MET A 115 18.62 21.44 0.95
CA MET A 115 18.73 22.89 0.84
C MET A 115 20.06 23.38 1.38
N GLU A 116 20.48 22.90 2.55
CA GLU A 116 21.74 23.30 3.18
C GLU A 116 22.95 22.90 2.32
N SER A 117 22.97 21.65 1.85
CA SER A 117 24.06 21.14 1.01
C SER A 117 24.17 21.88 -0.32
N ARG A 118 23.04 22.17 -0.99
CA ARG A 118 23.02 22.86 -2.29
C ARG A 118 23.30 24.36 -2.15
N GLY A 119 22.85 24.97 -1.05
CA GLY A 119 23.16 26.35 -0.70
C GLY A 119 24.66 26.57 -0.54
N ARG A 120 25.36 25.67 0.16
CA ARG A 120 26.84 25.71 0.27
C ARG A 120 27.55 25.57 -1.09
N ALA A 121 26.96 24.83 -2.02
CA ALA A 121 27.49 24.65 -3.37
C ALA A 121 27.16 25.82 -4.32
N GLY A 122 26.44 26.85 -3.86
CA GLY A 122 26.03 28.00 -4.67
C GLY A 122 24.92 27.70 -5.68
N LEU A 123 24.20 26.58 -5.52
CA LEU A 123 23.13 26.16 -6.43
C LEU A 123 21.81 26.82 -6.04
N ILE A 124 21.74 28.15 -6.19
CA ILE A 124 20.63 28.99 -5.68
C ILE A 124 19.28 28.57 -6.28
N ASP A 125 19.20 28.34 -7.59
CA ASP A 125 17.93 27.97 -8.26
C ASP A 125 17.34 26.67 -7.70
N LEU A 126 18.18 25.67 -7.39
CA LEU A 126 17.73 24.42 -6.77
C LEU A 126 17.28 24.62 -5.33
N VAL A 127 17.87 25.56 -4.60
CA VAL A 127 17.43 25.89 -3.24
C VAL A 127 16.05 26.54 -3.28
N GLU A 128 15.79 27.43 -4.24
CA GLU A 128 14.45 28.02 -4.43
C GLU A 128 13.41 26.96 -4.80
N GLU A 129 13.74 26.03 -5.70
CA GLU A 129 12.85 24.89 -6.03
C GLU A 129 12.52 24.05 -4.77
N LEU A 130 13.53 23.75 -3.96
CA LEU A 130 13.34 23.00 -2.72
C LEU A 130 12.50 23.77 -1.68
N LYS A 131 12.58 25.10 -1.63
CA LYS A 131 11.70 25.92 -0.76
C LYS A 131 10.24 25.78 -1.19
N THR A 132 9.95 25.90 -2.49
CA THR A 132 8.58 25.70 -3.00
C THR A 132 8.09 24.29 -2.70
N LYS A 133 8.95 23.27 -2.84
CA LYS A 133 8.60 21.90 -2.46
C LYS A 133 8.30 21.78 -0.96
N LYS A 134 9.10 22.41 -0.10
CA LYS A 134 8.87 22.43 1.35
C LYS A 134 7.53 23.07 1.70
N GLU A 135 7.19 24.18 1.06
CA GLU A 135 5.91 24.87 1.26
C GLU A 135 4.72 23.95 0.95
N MET A 136 4.74 23.26 -0.20
CA MET A 136 3.69 22.27 -0.54
C MET A 136 3.58 21.15 0.49
N VAL A 137 4.72 20.65 1.01
CA VAL A 137 4.72 19.62 2.06
C VAL A 137 4.12 20.14 3.37
N LEU A 138 4.41 21.38 3.74
CA LEU A 138 3.83 22.02 4.93
C LEU A 138 2.31 22.17 4.79
N GLU A 139 1.82 22.59 3.62
CA GLU A 139 0.37 22.65 3.35
C GLU A 139 -0.31 21.29 3.49
N HIS A 140 0.33 20.21 3.01
CA HIS A 140 -0.18 18.85 3.19
C HIS A 140 -0.19 18.44 4.67
N MET A 141 0.85 18.79 5.43
CA MET A 141 0.94 18.51 6.86
C MET A 141 -0.13 19.27 7.66
N GLU A 142 -0.49 20.48 7.27
CA GLU A 142 -1.61 21.21 7.86
C GLU A 142 -2.94 20.49 7.65
N LYS A 143 -3.19 19.97 6.43
CA LYS A 143 -4.39 19.16 6.14
C LYS A 143 -4.42 17.87 6.97
N VAL A 144 -3.30 17.18 7.10
CA VAL A 144 -3.19 15.98 7.97
C VAL A 144 -3.47 16.34 9.43
N THR A 145 -2.98 17.49 9.89
CA THR A 145 -3.24 17.99 11.26
C THR A 145 -4.72 18.33 11.46
N ALA A 146 -5.39 18.89 10.46
CA ALA A 146 -6.83 19.12 10.50
C ALA A 146 -7.59 17.79 10.58
N LEU A 147 -7.24 16.80 9.76
CA LEU A 147 -7.85 15.46 9.80
C LEU A 147 -7.65 14.76 11.14
N LYS A 148 -6.47 14.92 11.76
CA LYS A 148 -6.20 14.43 13.12
C LYS A 148 -7.15 15.03 14.14
N LYS A 149 -7.32 16.35 14.13
CA LYS A 149 -8.26 17.04 15.02
C LYS A 149 -9.70 16.59 14.78
N GLU A 150 -10.07 16.35 13.53
CA GLU A 150 -11.40 15.84 13.20
C GLU A 150 -11.63 14.43 13.74
N ALA A 151 -10.64 13.55 13.61
CA ALA A 151 -10.68 12.19 14.13
C ALA A 151 -10.82 12.16 15.67
N GLU A 152 -10.01 12.96 16.37
CA GLU A 152 -10.05 13.08 17.85
C GLU A 152 -11.42 13.58 18.34
N ASN A 153 -12.01 14.54 17.64
CA ASN A 153 -13.32 15.13 17.98
C ASN A 153 -14.51 14.33 17.43
N ASN A 154 -14.26 13.24 16.70
CA ASN A 154 -15.29 12.42 16.03
C ASN A 154 -16.23 13.23 15.13
N ASN A 155 -15.69 14.20 14.39
CA ASN A 155 -16.45 15.11 13.55
C ASN A 155 -15.86 15.20 12.13
N GLY A 156 -16.44 16.10 11.32
CA GLY A 156 -15.94 16.36 9.98
C GLY A 156 -16.02 15.16 9.05
N ILE A 157 -15.05 15.04 8.15
CA ILE A 157 -15.07 13.99 7.12
C ILE A 157 -14.75 12.61 7.70
N THR A 158 -14.03 12.54 8.82
CA THR A 158 -13.66 11.29 9.49
C THR A 158 -14.88 10.53 10.03
N GLN A 159 -15.95 11.26 10.37
CA GLN A 159 -17.21 10.67 10.83
C GLN A 159 -17.88 9.80 9.75
N ARG A 160 -17.58 10.02 8.46
CA ARG A 160 -18.16 9.25 7.35
C ARG A 160 -17.96 7.74 7.54
N ILE A 161 -16.80 7.33 8.03
CA ILE A 161 -16.49 5.90 8.24
C ILE A 161 -17.46 5.29 9.25
N VAL A 162 -17.66 5.96 10.38
CA VAL A 162 -18.53 5.50 11.46
C VAL A 162 -19.97 5.41 10.97
N LEU A 163 -20.46 6.44 10.29
CA LEU A 163 -21.82 6.48 9.77
C LEU A 163 -22.06 5.41 8.71
N SER A 164 -21.10 5.20 7.80
CA SER A 164 -21.17 4.17 6.77
C SER A 164 -21.22 2.78 7.37
N TYR A 165 -20.32 2.48 8.33
CA TYR A 165 -20.30 1.22 9.05
C TYR A 165 -21.61 0.97 9.82
N GLN A 166 -22.08 1.95 10.60
CA GLN A 166 -23.32 1.84 11.37
C GLN A 166 -24.53 1.60 10.47
N ARG A 167 -24.62 2.32 9.35
CA ARG A 167 -25.69 2.12 8.36
C ARG A 167 -25.68 0.71 7.81
N GLY A 168 -24.50 0.21 7.42
CA GLY A 168 -24.32 -1.16 6.96
C GLY A 168 -24.81 -2.19 7.98
N PHE A 169 -24.37 -2.03 9.24
CA PHE A 169 -24.76 -2.89 10.34
C PHE A 169 -26.28 -2.91 10.55
N MET A 170 -26.92 -1.74 10.57
CA MET A 170 -28.38 -1.65 10.70
C MET A 170 -29.13 -2.31 9.53
N ARG A 171 -28.59 -2.21 8.31
CA ARG A 171 -29.16 -2.89 7.13
C ARG A 171 -29.10 -4.40 7.27
N GLY A 172 -27.99 -4.96 7.75
CA GLY A 172 -27.89 -6.41 7.93
C GLY A 172 -28.72 -6.93 9.09
N LEU A 173 -28.85 -6.18 10.20
CA LEU A 173 -29.83 -6.48 11.25
C LEU A 173 -31.27 -6.52 10.72
N SER A 174 -31.62 -5.57 9.84
CA SER A 174 -32.95 -5.52 9.22
C SER A 174 -33.19 -6.75 8.33
N ALA A 175 -32.18 -7.18 7.56
CA ALA A 175 -32.24 -8.38 6.73
C ALA A 175 -32.38 -9.67 7.57
N LEU A 176 -31.63 -9.78 8.67
CA LEU A 176 -31.77 -10.88 9.63
C LEU A 176 -33.17 -10.93 10.26
N THR A 177 -33.72 -9.77 10.62
CA THR A 177 -35.05 -9.69 11.22
C THR A 177 -36.13 -10.07 10.22
N GLN A 178 -36.07 -9.53 8.99
CA GLN A 178 -37.00 -9.89 7.92
C GLN A 178 -36.97 -11.38 7.61
N SER A 179 -35.78 -11.99 7.47
CA SER A 179 -35.66 -13.43 7.21
C SER A 179 -36.18 -14.29 8.36
N LYS A 180 -35.98 -13.91 9.62
CA LYS A 180 -36.47 -14.67 10.78
C LYS A 180 -37.98 -14.52 11.02
N VAL A 181 -38.54 -13.34 10.77
CA VAL A 181 -39.96 -13.05 11.00
C VAL A 181 -40.82 -13.57 9.84
N LEU A 182 -40.43 -13.32 8.59
CA LEU A 182 -41.21 -13.74 7.41
C LEU A 182 -41.19 -15.26 7.19
N ASN A 183 -40.10 -15.96 7.55
CA ASN A 183 -40.04 -17.42 7.44
C ASN A 183 -40.76 -18.15 8.59
N LYS A 184 -41.31 -17.43 9.58
CA LYS A 184 -42.09 -18.02 10.68
C LYS A 184 -43.59 -18.02 10.42
N GLU A 185 -44.05 -17.40 9.32
CA GLU A 185 -45.46 -17.35 8.90
C GLU A 185 -45.78 -18.30 7.72
N LEU A 186 -44.99 -19.36 7.55
CA LEU A 186 -45.29 -20.54 6.71
C LEU A 186 -45.24 -21.80 7.57
#